data_AF-A0A420ARF8-F1
#
_entry.id   AF-A0A420ARF8-F1
#
_cell.length_a   1.000
_cell.length_b   1.000
_cell.length_c   1.000
_cell.angle_alpha   90.00
_cell.angle_beta   90.00
_cell.angle_gamma   90.00
#
_symmetry.space_group_name_H-M   'P 1'
#
loop_
_entity.id
_entity.type
_entity.pdbx_description
1 polymer ?
#
loop_
_entity_poly.entity_id
_entity_poly.type
_entity_poly.pdbx_seq_one_letter_code
_entity_poly.pdbx_strand_id
1 'polypeptide(L)'
;MDYDQLPPFVKESTVFSTEDKIKLAKLDRLPTPLEVDEITSLPEIYELLNAFIGDQSSRNVHLQLKAKEYLQDNQLDMAWKVILL
;
A
#
# COMPACT_ATOMS: atom_id res chain seq x y z
N MET A 1 0.10 2.35 -15.59
CA MET A 1 0.88 1.12 -15.82
C MET A 1 -0.04 0.04 -16.39
N ASP A 2 0.50 -1.02 -16.99
CA ASP A 2 -0.30 -2.22 -17.29
C ASP A 2 -0.39 -3.11 -16.05
N TYR A 3 -1.49 -3.87 -15.92
CA TYR A 3 -1.68 -4.85 -14.82
C TYR A 3 -0.49 -5.82 -14.70
N ASP A 4 0.13 -6.16 -15.82
CA ASP A 4 1.30 -7.04 -15.88
C ASP A 4 2.60 -6.38 -15.40
N GLN A 5 2.63 -5.06 -15.24
CA GLN A 5 3.76 -4.34 -14.65
C GLN A 5 3.66 -4.22 -13.12
N LEU A 6 2.58 -4.71 -12.51
CA LEU A 6 2.48 -4.74 -11.06
C LEU A 6 3.63 -5.57 -10.45
N PRO A 7 4.22 -5.12 -9.34
CA PRO A 7 5.22 -5.88 -8.61
C PRO A 7 4.66 -7.24 -8.13
N PRO A 8 5.51 -8.26 -8.00
CA PRO A 8 5.11 -9.58 -7.53
C PRO A 8 4.36 -9.53 -6.19
N PHE A 9 4.80 -8.70 -5.25
CA PHE A 9 4.15 -8.58 -3.93
C PHE A 9 2.70 -8.09 -4.00
N VAL A 10 2.33 -7.26 -4.99
CA VAL A 10 0.93 -6.86 -5.21
C VAL A 10 0.15 -7.96 -5.92
N LYS A 11 0.75 -8.61 -6.91
CA LYS A 11 0.10 -9.70 -7.66
C LYS A 11 -0.17 -10.92 -6.79
N GLU A 12 0.77 -11.28 -5.93
CA GLU A 12 0.72 -12.43 -5.03
C GLU A 12 0.04 -12.11 -3.69
N SER A 13 -0.25 -10.82 -3.42
CA SER A 13 -1.03 -10.43 -2.25
C SER A 13 -2.39 -11.13 -2.24
N THR A 14 -2.70 -11.72 -1.09
CA THR A 14 -3.99 -12.32 -0.75
C THR A 14 -5.00 -11.30 -0.21
N VAL A 15 -4.55 -10.08 0.11
CA VAL A 15 -5.40 -8.99 0.65
C VAL A 15 -6.10 -8.21 -0.47
N PHE A 16 -5.38 -7.95 -1.55
CA PHE A 16 -5.92 -7.24 -2.72
C PHE A 16 -6.75 -8.19 -3.59
N SER A 17 -7.98 -7.79 -3.90
CA SER A 17 -8.81 -8.45 -4.89
C SER A 17 -8.32 -8.16 -6.31
N THR A 18 -8.85 -8.88 -7.30
CA THR A 18 -8.56 -8.60 -8.72
C THR A 18 -8.90 -7.16 -9.10
N GLU A 19 -10.01 -6.62 -8.60
CA GLU A 19 -10.41 -5.24 -8.85
C GLU A 19 -9.42 -4.24 -8.23
N ASP A 20 -8.97 -4.51 -7.00
CA ASP A 20 -7.98 -3.68 -6.33
C ASP A 20 -6.67 -3.63 -7.13
N LYS A 21 -6.21 -4.79 -7.59
CA LYS A 21 -5.00 -4.89 -8.43
C LYS A 21 -5.17 -4.11 -9.74
N ILE A 22 -6.33 -4.19 -10.39
CA ILE A 22 -6.64 -3.39 -11.59
C ILE A 22 -6.58 -1.89 -11.29
N LYS A 23 -7.13 -1.44 -10.15
CA LYS A 23 -7.04 -0.02 -9.74
C LYS A 23 -5.60 0.38 -9.44
N LEU A 24 -4.84 -0.46 -8.74
CA LEU A 24 -3.43 -0.23 -8.45
C LEU A 24 -2.59 -0.05 -9.72
N ALA A 25 -2.90 -0.82 -10.77
CA ALA A 25 -2.23 -0.73 -12.06
C ALA A 25 -2.52 0.59 -12.80
N LYS A 26 -3.61 1.30 -12.48
CA LYS A 26 -3.91 2.61 -13.09
C LYS A 26 -2.94 3.70 -12.66
N LEU A 27 -2.05 3.45 -11.69
CA LEU A 27 -1.11 4.47 -11.27
C LEU A 27 -0.11 4.75 -12.40
N ASP A 28 0.10 6.04 -12.68
CA ASP A 28 0.99 6.49 -13.76
C ASP A 28 2.46 6.30 -13.39
N ARG A 29 2.82 6.62 -12.14
CA ARG A 29 4.18 6.46 -11.60
C ARG A 29 4.12 5.96 -10.15
N LEU A 30 4.99 5.04 -9.78
CA LEU A 30 5.12 4.63 -8.38
C LEU A 30 5.64 5.81 -7.53
N PRO A 31 5.21 5.93 -6.27
CA PRO A 31 5.74 6.91 -5.35
C PRO A 31 7.25 6.71 -5.14
N THR A 32 7.97 7.81 -5.01
CA THR A 32 9.40 7.78 -4.68
C THR A 32 9.61 7.45 -3.21
N PRO A 33 10.81 6.95 -2.81
CA PRO A 33 11.10 6.67 -1.40
C PRO A 33 10.89 7.88 -0.47
N LEU A 34 11.12 9.11 -0.96
CA LEU A 34 10.86 10.34 -0.22
C LEU A 34 9.35 10.54 0.02
N GLU A 35 8.54 10.39 -1.03
CA GLU A 35 7.07 10.49 -0.95
C GLU A 35 6.46 9.39 -0.04
N VAL A 36 7.09 8.22 0.03
CA VAL A 36 6.72 7.14 0.95
C VAL A 36 7.10 7.49 2.39
N ASP A 37 8.30 8.02 2.60
CA ASP A 37 8.76 8.41 3.94
C ASP A 37 7.88 9.52 4.54
N GLU A 38 7.41 10.46 3.71
CA GLU A 38 6.50 11.53 4.13
C GLU A 38 5.23 11.02 4.82
N ILE A 39 4.66 9.90 4.36
CA ILE A 39 3.44 9.36 4.98
C ILE A 39 3.69 8.65 6.31
N THR A 40 4.93 8.29 6.62
CA THR A 40 5.27 7.72 7.94
C THR A 40 5.04 8.70 9.07
N SER A 41 5.04 10.01 8.76
CA SER A 41 4.74 11.08 9.70
C SER A 41 3.24 11.22 10.01
N LEU A 42 2.37 10.62 9.19
CA LEU A 42 0.93 10.65 9.44
C LEU A 42 0.60 9.86 10.70
N PRO A 43 -0.17 10.42 11.64
CA PRO A 43 -0.47 9.75 12.91
C PRO A 43 -1.02 8.33 12.74
N GLU A 44 -1.93 8.13 11.79
CA GLU A 44 -2.54 6.82 11.54
C GLU A 44 -1.53 5.76 11.04
N ILE A 45 -0.56 6.18 10.22
CA ILE A 45 0.47 5.28 9.69
C ILE A 45 1.51 5.04 10.78
N TYR A 46 1.94 6.09 11.47
CA TYR A 46 2.87 5.99 12.58
C TYR A 46 2.35 5.06 13.67
N GLU A 47 1.08 5.18 14.06
CA GLU A 47 0.45 4.30 15.06
C GLU A 47 0.39 2.86 14.57
N LEU A 48 0.00 2.62 13.32
CA LEU A 48 0.00 1.29 12.72
C LEU A 48 1.40 0.69 12.72
N LEU A 49 2.41 1.43 12.26
CA LEU A 49 3.80 0.98 12.25
C LEU A 49 4.27 0.64 13.66
N ASN A 50 3.98 1.50 14.65
CA ASN A 50 4.34 1.29 16.06
C ASN A 50 3.63 0.08 16.68
N ALA A 51 2.35 -0.12 16.38
CA ALA A 51 1.57 -1.23 16.90
C ALA A 51 2.12 -2.59 16.45
N PHE A 52 2.75 -2.65 15.27
CA PHE A 52 3.27 -3.88 14.67
C PHE A 52 4.81 -3.92 14.51
N ILE A 53 5.58 -3.11 15.28
CA ILE A 53 7.06 -3.13 15.24
C ILE A 53 7.62 -4.52 15.51
N GLY A 54 7.01 -5.26 16.45
CA GLY A 54 7.44 -6.59 16.85
C GLY A 54 6.88 -7.74 16.00
N ASP A 55 5.92 -7.46 15.09
CA ASP A 55 5.24 -8.47 14.29
C ASP A 55 5.16 -8.03 12.82
N GLN A 56 6.25 -8.28 12.09
CA GLN A 56 6.38 -7.91 10.68
C GLN A 56 5.36 -8.62 9.78
N SER A 57 4.96 -9.84 10.13
CA SER A 57 3.98 -10.61 9.36
C SER A 57 2.61 -9.92 9.41
N SER A 58 2.17 -9.57 10.62
CA SER A 58 0.92 -8.84 10.82
C SER A 58 1.00 -7.43 10.26
N ARG A 59 2.14 -6.73 10.44
CA ARG A 59 2.36 -5.39 9.88
C ARG A 59 2.07 -5.34 8.38
N ASN A 60 2.64 -6.27 7.60
CA ASN A 60 2.48 -6.24 6.15
C ASN A 60 1.00 -6.42 5.75
N VAL A 61 0.28 -7.34 6.40
CA VAL A 61 -1.15 -7.55 6.18
C VAL A 61 -1.95 -6.28 6.51
N HIS A 62 -1.66 -5.64 7.64
CA HIS A 62 -2.34 -4.41 8.06
C HIS A 62 -2.04 -3.22 7.13
N LEU A 63 -0.81 -3.07 6.65
CA LEU A 63 -0.46 -2.07 5.64
C LEU A 63 -1.23 -2.29 4.35
N GLN A 64 -1.33 -3.54 3.87
CA GLN A 64 -2.11 -3.86 2.68
C GLN A 64 -3.62 -3.59 2.88
N LEU A 65 -4.16 -3.88 4.06
CA LEU A 65 -5.55 -3.56 4.40
C LEU A 65 -5.79 -2.04 4.42
N LYS A 66 -4.89 -1.28 5.05
CA LYS A 66 -4.96 0.18 5.08
C LYS A 66 -4.84 0.78 3.68
N ALA A 67 -3.95 0.25 2.84
CA ALA A 67 -3.84 0.63 1.45
C ALA A 67 -5.13 0.34 0.66
N LYS A 68 -5.82 -0.76 0.97
CA LYS A 68 -7.10 -1.09 0.36
C LYS A 68 -8.19 -0.08 0.72
N GLU A 69 -8.22 0.42 1.97
CA GLU A 69 -9.12 1.51 2.37
C GLU A 69 -8.86 2.76 1.52
N TYR A 70 -7.60 3.19 1.39
CA TYR A 70 -7.24 4.31 0.53
C TYR A 70 -7.63 4.11 -0.92
N LEU A 71 -7.51 2.88 -1.43
CA LEU A 71 -7.92 2.55 -2.78
C LEU A 71 -9.43 2.66 -2.99
N GLN A 72 -10.23 2.33 -1.96
CA GLN A 72 -11.69 2.50 -1.97
C GLN A 72 -12.08 3.99 -2.01
N ASP A 73 -11.28 4.84 -1.36
CA ASP A 73 -11.45 6.30 -1.39
C ASP A 73 -10.86 6.96 -2.65
N ASN A 74 -10.51 6.17 -3.67
CA ASN A 74 -9.80 6.59 -4.89
C ASN A 74 -8.45 7.29 -4.62
N GLN A 75 -7.87 7.12 -3.43
CA GLN A 75 -6.55 7.62 -3.06
C GLN A 75 -5.47 6.61 -3.45
N LEU A 76 -5.33 6.41 -4.76
CA LEU A 76 -4.40 5.44 -5.34
C LEU A 76 -2.93 5.70 -4.95
N ASP A 77 -2.53 6.97 -4.94
CA ASP A 77 -1.17 7.39 -4.55
C ASP A 77 -0.88 7.00 -3.08
N MET A 78 -1.82 7.27 -2.17
CA MET A 78 -1.71 6.88 -0.75
C MET A 78 -1.66 5.37 -0.57
N ALA A 79 -2.51 4.62 -1.29
CA ALA A 79 -2.49 3.17 -1.25
C ALA A 79 -1.10 2.63 -1.59
N TRP A 80 -0.49 3.13 -2.66
CA TRP A 80 0.85 2.73 -3.06
C TRP A 80 1.92 3.13 -2.06
N LYS A 81 1.85 4.35 -1.51
CA LYS A 81 2.80 4.79 -0.49
C LYS A 81 2.78 3.85 0.71
N VAL A 82 1.60 3.45 1.16
CA VAL A 82 1.43 2.54 2.31
C VAL A 82 1.91 1.12 2.01
N ILE A 83 1.69 0.61 0.80
CA ILE A 83 2.16 -0.72 0.38
C ILE A 83 3.69 -0.79 0.35
N LEU A 84 4.35 0.34 0.07
CA LEU A 84 5.81 0.43 -0.06
C LEU A 84 6.55 0.64 1.28
N LEU A 85 5.81 0.74 2.40
CA LEU A 85 6.35 0.81 3.77
C LEU A 85 6.75 -0.54 4.34
#